data_AF-A0A1Q9NCL0-F1
#
_entry.id   AF-A0A1Q9NCL0-F1
#
_cell.length_a   1.000
_cell.length_b   1.000
_cell.length_c   1.000
_cell.angle_alpha   90.00
_cell.angle_beta   90.00
_cell.angle_gamma   90.00
#
_symmetry.space_group_name_H-M   'P 1'
#
loop_
_entity.id
_entity.type
_entity.pdbx_description
1 polymer ?
#
loop_
_entity_poly.entity_id
_entity_poly.type
_entity_poly.pdbx_seq_one_letter_code
_entity_poly.pdbx_strand_id
1 'polypeptide(L)'
;MNMASLKSTEKFEKVITRVGNSTFLLLPNSANYLGFSLGTEVIVEIDSNKITITPRDPKLFESYVKGLTNKKGKLEAIFFDKDEIKQSPRFEHKTHFRNVQFTVILSFDHFEKKYLLIYFNKTKNNWYVNYITEAIYQEIKDGKNPENFIIMS
;
A
#
# COMPACT_ATOMS: atom_id res chain seq x y z
N MET A 1 12.01 12.50 17.13
CA MET A 1 10.82 12.71 16.27
C MET A 1 10.31 11.35 15.85
N ASN A 2 9.10 10.97 16.29
CA ASN A 2 8.58 9.61 16.14
C ASN A 2 7.92 9.43 14.76
N MET A 3 8.58 8.64 13.91
CA MET A 3 8.07 8.15 12.63
C MET A 3 7.01 7.09 12.92
N ALA A 4 5.72 7.41 12.78
CA ALA A 4 4.64 6.44 12.95
C ALA A 4 4.65 5.48 11.75
N SER A 5 5.50 4.44 11.85
CA SER A 5 5.53 3.29 10.93
C SER A 5 4.17 2.60 10.93
N LEU A 6 3.54 2.57 9.77
CA LEU A 6 2.43 1.69 9.45
C LEU A 6 2.90 0.24 9.54
N LYS A 7 2.64 -0.40 10.67
CA LYS A 7 2.91 -1.83 10.87
C LYS A 7 1.83 -2.64 10.17
N SER A 8 2.10 -3.13 8.96
CA SER A 8 1.42 -4.34 8.47
C SER A 8 2.02 -5.53 9.21
N THR A 9 1.26 -6.12 10.12
CA THR A 9 1.71 -7.32 10.84
C THR A 9 1.23 -8.55 10.08
N GLU A 10 2.00 -8.98 9.08
CA GLU A 10 1.81 -10.30 8.48
C GLU A 10 2.47 -11.34 9.39
N LYS A 11 1.70 -12.33 9.86
CA LYS A 11 2.23 -13.49 10.60
C LYS A 11 2.61 -14.57 9.59
N PHE A 12 3.90 -14.86 9.46
CA PHE A 12 4.38 -15.96 8.63
C PHE A 12 4.55 -17.22 9.51
N GLU A 13 4.00 -18.36 9.08
CA GLU A 13 3.97 -19.59 9.90
C GLU A 13 5.30 -20.38 9.93
N LYS A 14 6.33 -19.95 9.21
CA LYS A 14 7.69 -20.50 9.37
C LYS A 14 8.74 -19.51 8.90
N VAL A 15 8.97 -18.48 9.71
CA VAL A 15 9.85 -17.36 9.31
C VAL A 15 11.32 -17.75 9.39
N ILE A 16 11.70 -18.66 10.30
CA ILE A 16 13.11 -18.98 10.57
C ILE A 16 13.40 -20.44 10.23
N THR A 17 14.43 -20.67 9.42
CA THR A 17 14.92 -22.00 9.04
C THR A 17 16.45 -22.07 9.15
N ARG A 18 17.03 -23.26 9.01
CA ARG A 18 18.48 -23.47 8.96
C ARG A 18 18.87 -23.97 7.58
N VAL A 19 19.89 -23.37 6.98
CA VAL A 19 20.49 -23.86 5.72
C VAL A 19 21.98 -24.05 5.98
N GLY A 20 22.43 -25.31 5.97
CA GLY A 20 23.75 -25.68 6.47
C GLY A 20 23.92 -25.29 7.94
N ASN A 21 24.96 -24.51 8.24
CA ASN A 21 25.28 -24.07 9.60
C ASN A 21 24.67 -22.72 9.99
N SER A 22 24.01 -22.02 9.05
CA SER A 22 23.49 -20.67 9.27
C SER A 22 21.97 -20.64 9.42
N THR A 23 21.47 -19.66 10.18
CA THR A 23 20.05 -19.37 10.37
C THR A 23 19.57 -18.41 9.27
N PHE A 24 18.41 -18.69 8.69
CA PHE A 24 17.82 -17.91 7.61
C PHE A 24 16.41 -17.47 7.97
N LEU A 25 16.08 -16.25 7.56
CA LEU A 25 14.71 -15.74 7.57
C LEU A 25 14.12 -15.92 6.17
N LEU A 26 13.04 -16.70 6.05
CA LEU A 26 12.28 -16.82 4.81
C LEU A 26 11.38 -15.59 4.66
N LEU A 27 11.62 -14.84 3.59
CA LEU A 27 10.76 -13.73 3.19
C LEU A 27 9.64 -14.25 2.26
N PRO A 28 8.42 -13.72 2.37
CA PRO A 28 7.35 -14.05 1.42
C PRO A 28 7.70 -13.56 0.01
N ASN A 29 7.08 -14.16 -1.01
CA ASN A 29 7.24 -13.72 -2.40
C ASN A 29 6.86 -12.24 -2.62
N SER A 30 5.96 -11.70 -1.79
CA SER A 30 5.57 -10.28 -1.82
C SER A 30 6.74 -9.34 -1.48
N ALA A 31 7.76 -9.81 -0.74
CA ALA A 31 8.94 -9.02 -0.41
C ALA A 31 9.78 -8.63 -1.64
N ASN A 32 9.72 -9.41 -2.74
CA ASN A 32 10.36 -9.03 -4.00
C ASN A 32 9.88 -7.65 -4.49
N TYR A 33 8.61 -7.30 -4.26
CA TYR A 33 8.06 -6.00 -4.65
C TYR A 33 8.60 -4.85 -3.80
N LEU A 34 9.12 -5.13 -2.61
CA LEU A 34 9.78 -4.15 -1.74
C LEU A 34 11.26 -3.95 -2.09
N GLY A 35 11.83 -4.75 -3.01
CA GLY A 35 13.24 -4.70 -3.39
C GLY A 35 14.08 -5.89 -2.93
N PHE A 36 13.50 -6.89 -2.26
CA PHE A 36 14.22 -8.08 -1.78
C PHE A 36 14.45 -9.15 -2.88
N SER A 37 14.99 -8.75 -4.03
CA SER A 37 15.41 -9.71 -5.05
C SER A 37 16.57 -10.59 -4.55
N LEU A 38 16.77 -11.76 -5.17
CA LEU A 38 17.94 -12.60 -4.87
C LEU A 38 19.24 -11.81 -5.08
N GLY A 39 20.10 -11.82 -4.06
CA GLY A 39 21.37 -11.08 -4.07
C GLY A 39 21.29 -9.63 -3.61
N THR A 40 20.10 -9.11 -3.26
CA THR A 40 19.95 -7.77 -2.69
C THR A 40 20.65 -7.69 -1.32
N GLU A 41 21.51 -6.69 -1.15
CA GLU A 41 22.05 -6.33 0.17
C GLU A 41 20.94 -5.74 1.05
N VAL A 42 20.97 -6.07 2.34
CA VAL A 42 19.97 -5.63 3.31
C VAL A 42 20.62 -4.93 4.50
N ILE A 43 19.92 -3.96 5.05
CA ILE A 43 20.23 -3.31 6.32
C ILE A 43 19.39 -4.00 7.39
N VAL A 44 20.04 -4.45 8.46
CA VAL A 44 19.38 -5.08 9.60
C VAL A 44 19.56 -4.20 10.83
N GLU A 45 18.45 -3.75 11.40
CA GLU A 45 18.41 -2.96 12.62
C GLU A 45 17.74 -3.78 13.72
N ILE A 46 18.38 -3.83 14.89
CA ILE A 46 17.89 -4.60 16.04
C ILE A 46 17.58 -3.62 17.16
N ASP A 47 16.30 -3.45 17.44
CA ASP A 47 15.79 -2.81 18.65
C ASP A 47 15.36 -3.88 19.66
N SER A 48 15.25 -3.51 20.94
CA SER A 48 15.07 -4.44 22.06
C SER A 48 14.00 -5.53 21.88
N ASN A 49 12.94 -5.26 21.09
CA ASN A 49 11.85 -6.21 20.79
C ASN A 49 11.51 -6.30 19.30
N LYS A 50 12.37 -5.81 18.39
CA LYS A 50 12.06 -5.71 16.96
C LYS A 50 13.32 -5.83 16.11
N ILE A 51 13.29 -6.75 15.14
CA ILE A 51 14.25 -6.75 14.03
C ILE A 51 13.58 -6.08 12.85
N THR A 52 14.19 -5.02 12.32
CA THR A 52 13.78 -4.37 11.08
C THR A 52 14.79 -4.74 10.00
N ILE A 53 14.30 -5.27 8.88
CA ILE A 53 15.12 -5.60 7.71
C ILE A 53 14.63 -4.73 6.57
N THR A 54 15.55 -4.00 5.95
CA THR A 54 15.27 -3.08 4.85
C THR A 54 16.22 -3.40 3.69
N PRO A 55 15.75 -3.52 2.44
CA PRO A 55 16.68 -3.68 1.32
C PRO A 55 17.47 -2.38 1.14
N ARG A 56 18.74 -2.48 0.73
CA ARG A 56 19.62 -1.31 0.53
C ARG A 56 19.03 -0.32 -0.47
N ASP A 57 18.44 -0.85 -1.55
CA ASP A 57 17.76 -0.09 -2.60
C ASP A 57 16.28 -0.51 -2.67
N PRO A 58 15.41 0.04 -1.80
CA PRO A 58 14.01 -0.31 -1.79
C PRO A 58 13.33 0.15 -3.08
N LYS A 59 12.43 -0.69 -3.59
CA LYS A 59 11.59 -0.30 -4.73
C LYS A 59 10.48 0.61 -4.23
N LEU A 60 10.50 1.86 -4.71
CA LEU A 60 9.53 2.88 -4.34
C LEU A 60 8.74 3.34 -5.57
N PHE A 61 7.47 3.66 -5.34
CA PHE A 61 6.56 4.17 -6.34
C PHE A 61 6.01 5.52 -5.89
N GLU A 62 5.81 6.44 -6.83
CA GLU A 62 5.06 7.66 -6.54
C GLU A 62 3.64 7.29 -6.10
N SER A 63 3.18 7.85 -4.98
CA SER A 63 1.88 7.51 -4.40
C SER A 63 1.30 8.63 -3.55
N TYR A 64 -0.01 8.82 -3.62
CA TYR A 64 -0.74 9.65 -2.65
C TYR A 64 -1.05 8.92 -1.34
N VAL A 65 -0.84 7.60 -1.30
CA VAL A 65 -1.28 6.71 -0.23
C VAL A 65 -0.06 6.01 0.39
N LYS A 66 0.15 6.22 1.69
CA LYS A 66 1.17 5.51 2.48
C LYS A 66 0.75 4.06 2.75
N GLY A 67 -0.52 3.89 3.11
CA GLY A 67 -1.03 2.68 3.73
C GLY A 67 -2.54 2.60 3.72
N LEU A 68 -3.04 1.46 4.19
CA LEU A 68 -4.45 1.22 4.44
C LEU A 68 -4.62 0.85 5.91
N THR A 69 -5.75 1.23 6.48
CA THR A 69 -6.21 0.73 7.78
C THR A 69 -7.63 0.19 7.64
N ASN A 70 -8.00 -0.75 8.49
CA ASN A 70 -9.36 -1.26 8.57
C ASN A 70 -9.95 -0.86 9.92
N LYS A 71 -10.91 0.05 9.91
CA LYS A 71 -11.64 0.47 11.10
C LYS A 71 -13.09 0.03 10.99
N LYS A 72 -13.53 -0.80 11.94
CA LYS A 72 -14.91 -1.30 12.02
C LYS A 72 -15.38 -1.97 10.72
N GLY A 73 -14.49 -2.69 10.03
CA GLY A 73 -14.81 -3.37 8.76
C GLY A 73 -14.77 -2.47 7.53
N LYS A 74 -14.44 -1.18 7.68
CA LYS A 74 -14.31 -0.23 6.56
C LYS A 74 -12.83 0.07 6.30
N LEU A 75 -12.45 -0.02 5.03
CA LEU A 75 -11.12 0.32 4.56
C LEU A 75 -10.96 1.84 4.54
N GLU A 76 -9.86 2.35 5.10
CA GLU A 76 -9.50 3.76 5.09
C GLU A 76 -8.07 3.91 4.55
N ALA A 77 -7.87 4.93 3.71
CA ALA A 77 -6.56 5.26 3.18
C ALA A 77 -5.80 6.19 4.12
N ILE A 78 -4.49 5.96 4.25
CA ILE A 78 -3.58 6.82 5.00
C ILE A 78 -2.77 7.59 3.96
N PHE A 79 -2.97 8.89 3.90
CA PHE A 79 -2.34 9.77 2.92
C PHE A 79 -1.02 10.32 3.41
N PHE A 80 -0.16 10.73 2.48
CA PHE A 80 1.04 11.53 2.76
C PHE A 80 0.68 12.90 3.34
N ASP A 81 1.45 13.33 4.33
CA ASP A 81 1.39 14.70 4.84
C ASP A 81 1.96 15.66 3.78
N LYS A 82 1.65 16.95 3.91
CA LYS A 82 1.96 17.94 2.86
C LYS A 82 3.46 18.01 2.52
N ASP A 83 4.31 17.84 3.54
CA ASP A 83 5.75 18.03 3.43
C ASP A 83 6.51 16.71 3.27
N GLU A 84 5.81 15.59 3.15
CA GLU A 84 6.44 14.29 2.97
C GLU A 84 6.69 13.94 1.51
N ILE A 85 7.77 13.18 1.29
CA ILE A 85 8.05 12.56 0.01
C ILE A 85 6.98 11.51 -0.28
N LYS A 86 6.24 11.71 -1.37
CA LYS A 86 5.09 10.90 -1.79
C LYS A 86 5.51 9.60 -2.44
N GLN A 87 6.21 8.76 -1.69
CA GLN A 87 6.74 7.48 -2.15
C GLN A 87 6.27 6.34 -1.25
N SER A 88 5.64 5.35 -1.85
CA SER A 88 5.20 4.12 -1.16
C SER A 88 5.90 2.91 -1.76
N PRO A 89 6.30 1.92 -0.94
CA PRO A 89 6.82 0.66 -1.44
C PRO A 89 5.71 -0.32 -1.86
N ARG A 90 4.43 0.01 -1.60
CA ARG A 90 3.28 -0.87 -1.88
C ARG A 90 2.33 -0.30 -2.93
N PHE A 91 2.00 0.98 -2.81
CA PHE A 91 1.01 1.60 -3.68
C PHE A 91 1.71 2.40 -4.76
N GLU A 92 1.25 2.24 -6.00
CA GLU A 92 1.69 3.04 -7.13
C GLU A 92 0.52 3.88 -7.62
N HIS A 93 0.72 5.18 -7.71
CA HIS A 93 -0.26 6.08 -8.31
C HIS A 93 -0.47 5.75 -9.79
N LYS A 94 -1.74 5.67 -10.22
CA LYS A 94 -2.09 5.45 -11.62
C LYS A 94 -2.80 6.65 -12.24
N THR A 95 -3.82 7.19 -11.57
CA THR A 95 -4.48 8.41 -12.03
C THR A 95 -5.20 9.11 -10.89
N HIS A 96 -5.36 10.43 -11.02
CA HIS A 96 -6.07 11.26 -10.07
C HIS A 96 -6.93 12.27 -10.82
N PHE A 97 -8.21 12.32 -10.43
CA PHE A 97 -9.18 13.26 -10.96
C PHE A 97 -9.75 14.10 -9.82
N ARG A 98 -9.89 15.41 -10.04
CA ARG A 98 -10.46 16.32 -9.06
C ARG A 98 -11.37 17.32 -9.75
N ASN A 99 -12.60 17.44 -9.24
CA ASN A 99 -13.52 18.51 -9.64
C ASN A 99 -14.16 19.15 -8.40
N VAL A 100 -15.21 19.95 -8.57
CA VAL A 100 -15.88 20.65 -7.46
C VAL A 100 -16.64 19.68 -6.55
N GLN A 101 -17.18 18.58 -7.09
CA GLN A 101 -18.04 17.65 -6.38
C GLN A 101 -17.26 16.51 -5.70
N PHE A 102 -16.15 16.07 -6.28
CA PHE A 102 -15.41 14.92 -5.80
C PHE A 102 -13.91 14.95 -6.13
N THR A 103 -13.19 14.01 -5.51
CA THR A 103 -11.82 13.62 -5.83
C THR A 103 -11.75 12.10 -5.99
N VAL A 104 -11.05 11.62 -7.02
CA VAL A 104 -10.78 10.20 -7.26
C VAL A 104 -9.27 10.01 -7.31
N ILE A 105 -8.76 9.05 -6.58
CA ILE A 105 -7.38 8.57 -6.67
C ILE A 105 -7.46 7.08 -6.98
N LEU A 106 -6.83 6.68 -8.07
CA LEU A 106 -6.63 5.29 -8.45
C LEU A 106 -5.17 4.95 -8.25
N SER A 107 -4.95 3.89 -7.46
CA SER A 107 -3.62 3.35 -7.18
C SER A 107 -3.60 1.85 -7.47
N PHE A 108 -2.46 1.31 -7.86
CA PHE A 108 -2.24 -0.13 -7.92
C PHE A 108 -1.56 -0.60 -6.64
N ASP A 109 -2.10 -1.64 -6.03
CA ASP A 109 -1.51 -2.30 -4.86
C ASP A 109 -0.63 -3.46 -5.31
N HIS A 110 0.68 -3.29 -5.19
CA HIS A 110 1.65 -4.29 -5.61
C HIS A 110 1.64 -5.56 -4.75
N PHE A 111 1.05 -5.53 -3.56
CA PHE A 111 0.92 -6.69 -2.69
C PHE A 111 -0.30 -7.51 -3.07
N GLU A 112 -1.46 -6.86 -3.15
CA GLU A 112 -2.74 -7.52 -3.45
C GLU A 112 -2.94 -7.82 -4.93
N LYS A 113 -2.13 -7.23 -5.82
CA LYS A 113 -2.29 -7.28 -7.27
C LYS A 113 -3.66 -6.80 -7.73
N LYS A 114 -4.16 -5.74 -7.09
CA LYS A 114 -5.48 -5.14 -7.34
C LYS A 114 -5.37 -3.62 -7.44
N TYR A 115 -6.34 -3.02 -8.11
CA TYR A 115 -6.50 -1.57 -8.10
C TYR A 115 -7.27 -1.14 -6.87
N LEU A 116 -6.85 -0.05 -6.28
CA LEU A 116 -7.48 0.61 -5.16
C LEU A 116 -8.15 1.88 -5.67
N LEU A 117 -9.46 1.97 -5.48
CA LEU A 117 -10.25 3.19 -5.65
C LEU A 117 -10.33 3.92 -4.32
N ILE A 118 -9.91 5.18 -4.34
CA ILE A 118 -10.13 6.12 -3.25
C ILE A 118 -10.97 7.26 -3.81
N TYR A 119 -12.16 7.42 -3.26
CA TYR A 119 -13.13 8.41 -3.67
C TYR A 119 -13.51 9.31 -2.49
N PHE A 120 -13.43 10.62 -2.69
CA PHE A 120 -13.90 11.62 -1.74
C PHE A 120 -15.06 12.38 -2.33
N ASN A 121 -16.24 12.23 -1.75
CA ASN A 121 -17.38 13.07 -2.07
C ASN A 121 -17.30 14.35 -1.22
N LYS A 122 -17.05 15.50 -1.87
CA LYS A 122 -16.87 16.80 -1.20
C LYS A 122 -18.18 17.35 -0.66
N THR A 123 -19.30 17.04 -1.33
CA THR A 123 -20.63 17.51 -0.92
C THR A 123 -21.08 16.84 0.38
N LYS A 124 -20.80 15.55 0.53
CA LYS A 124 -21.13 14.76 1.73
C LYS A 124 -19.98 14.70 2.73
N ASN A 125 -18.82 15.27 2.39
CA ASN A 125 -17.58 15.20 3.14
C ASN A 125 -17.23 13.77 3.60
N ASN A 126 -17.31 12.80 2.67
CA ASN A 126 -17.11 11.39 2.99
C ASN A 126 -16.12 10.71 2.05
N TRP A 127 -15.28 9.85 2.62
CA TRP A 127 -14.32 9.01 1.90
C TRP A 127 -14.85 7.60 1.72
N TYR A 128 -14.52 7.02 0.57
CA TYR A 128 -14.78 5.64 0.22
C TYR A 128 -13.50 5.05 -0.34
N VAL A 129 -13.10 3.89 0.19
CA VAL A 129 -11.89 3.21 -0.24
C VAL A 129 -12.23 1.74 -0.47
N ASN A 130 -11.97 1.23 -1.67
CA ASN A 130 -12.27 -0.14 -2.03
C ASN A 130 -11.31 -0.67 -3.09
N TYR A 131 -11.08 -1.99 -3.08
CA TYR A 131 -10.43 -2.64 -4.20
C TYR A 131 -11.42 -2.83 -5.35
N ILE A 132 -10.95 -2.61 -6.57
CA ILE A 132 -11.72 -2.75 -7.80
C ILE A 132 -10.98 -3.65 -8.79
N THR A 133 -11.74 -4.20 -9.74
CA THR A 133 -11.17 -5.00 -10.83
C THR A 133 -10.52 -4.10 -11.89
N GLU A 134 -9.66 -4.68 -12.73
CA GLU A 134 -9.09 -4.00 -13.91
C GLU A 134 -10.20 -3.43 -14.82
N ALA A 135 -11.29 -4.17 -15.02
CA ALA A 135 -12.43 -3.71 -15.83
C ALA A 135 -13.03 -2.42 -15.27
N ILE A 136 -13.30 -2.36 -13.97
CA ILE A 136 -13.83 -1.15 -13.31
C ILE A 136 -12.80 -0.01 -13.37
N TYR A 137 -11.51 -0.31 -13.22
CA TYR A 137 -10.43 0.67 -13.34
C TYR A 137 -10.45 1.36 -14.72
N GLN A 138 -10.54 0.58 -15.80
CA GLN A 138 -10.61 1.13 -17.16
C GLN A 138 -11.89 1.94 -17.36
N GLU A 139 -13.04 1.44 -16.89
CA GLU A 139 -14.32 2.16 -16.97
C GLU A 139 -14.27 3.54 -16.31
N ILE A 140 -13.69 3.66 -15.12
CA ILE A 140 -13.53 4.95 -14.42
C ILE A 140 -12.55 5.85 -15.17
N LYS A 141 -11.46 5.29 -15.71
CA LYS A 141 -10.48 6.02 -16.51
C LYS A 141 -11.09 6.59 -17.80
N ASP A 142 -12.05 5.88 -18.39
CA ASP A 142 -12.83 6.30 -19.55
C ASP A 142 -13.95 7.30 -19.21
N GLY A 143 -14.07 7.69 -17.93
CA GLY A 143 -14.96 8.76 -17.48
C GLY A 143 -16.29 8.30 -16.90
N LYS A 144 -16.52 6.98 -16.71
CA LYS A 144 -17.71 6.52 -15.97
C LYS A 144 -17.64 6.98 -14.52
N ASN A 145 -18.81 7.31 -13.96
CA ASN A 145 -18.92 7.82 -12.59
C ASN A 145 -18.46 6.74 -11.57
N PRO A 146 -17.43 7.02 -10.75
CA PRO A 146 -16.94 6.10 -9.72
C PRO A 146 -18.02 5.65 -8.73
N GLU A 147 -19.02 6.48 -8.45
CA GLU A 147 -20.09 6.15 -7.48
C GLU A 147 -20.88 4.90 -7.88
N ASN A 148 -20.93 4.57 -9.19
CA ASN A 148 -21.60 3.36 -9.69
C ASN A 148 -20.94 2.06 -9.21
N PHE A 149 -19.69 2.13 -8.73
CA PHE A 149 -18.90 0.97 -8.31
C PHE A 149 -18.66 0.93 -6.79
N ILE A 150 -19.21 1.90 -6.06
CA ILE A 150 -19.10 1.98 -4.61
C ILE A 150 -20.30 1.27 -4.00
N ILE A 151 -20.09 0.06 -3.47
CA ILE A 151 -21.12 -0.63 -2.69
C ILE A 151 -21.25 0.09 -1.35
N MET A 152 -22.37 0.79 -1.16
CA MET A 152 -22.70 1.45 0.10
C MET A 152 -23.19 0.42 1.12
N SER A 153 -22.38 0.17 2.15
CA SER A 153 -22.70 -0.62 3.34
C SER A 153 -22.85 0.26 4.59
#